data_AF-A0A9E3FSW8-F1
#
_entry.id   AF-A0A9E3FSW8-F1
#
_cell.length_a   1.000
_cell.length_b   1.000
_cell.length_c   1.000
_cell.angle_alpha   90.00
_cell.angle_beta   90.00
_cell.angle_gamma   90.00
#
_symmetry.space_group_name_H-M   'P 1'
#
loop_
_entity.id
_entity.type
_entity.pdbx_description
1 polymer ?
#
loop_
_entity_poly.entity_id
_entity_poly.type
_entity_poly.pdbx_seq_one_letter_code
_entity_poly.pdbx_strand_id
1 'polypeptide(L)'
;MQKRHVSKAYARFGPVRAITVKAAAGNPNRGWLMVGDRAIPVALGRGGIRANKREGDGGTPRGVFRLRRLWWRADRHPRPRTFLPVRAIREDDAWCEDPADRHYNQSVRIGREHPGDRLKRTDHLYDFIVEIDHNTRPRVAGRGSAVFLHLARTNFAPTAGCVSMTRSAMVRLLHRLGPRTRIVIG
;
A
#
# COMPACT_ATOMS: atom_id res chain seq x y z
N MET A 1 6.30 -37.28 -12.93
CA MET A 1 5.77 -35.89 -13.03
C MET A 1 5.61 -35.31 -11.63
N GLN A 2 6.60 -34.56 -11.13
CA GLN A 2 6.68 -34.10 -9.74
C GLN A 2 5.68 -32.97 -9.46
N LYS A 3 4.67 -33.25 -8.62
CA LYS A 3 3.82 -32.25 -7.98
C LYS A 3 4.67 -31.46 -6.98
N ARG A 4 5.09 -30.24 -7.34
CA ARG A 4 5.81 -29.33 -6.43
C ARG A 4 4.88 -28.92 -5.29
N HIS A 5 5.09 -29.53 -4.13
CA HIS A 5 4.55 -29.13 -2.84
C HIS A 5 4.99 -27.70 -2.51
N VAL A 6 4.12 -26.72 -2.75
CA VAL A 6 4.30 -25.37 -2.20
C VAL A 6 3.82 -25.39 -0.74
N SER A 7 4.76 -25.79 0.12
CA SER A 7 4.92 -25.51 1.56
C SER A 7 3.67 -25.19 2.39
N LYS A 8 3.24 -26.18 3.20
CA LYS A 8 2.38 -26.06 4.40
C LYS A 8 2.92 -25.09 5.48
N ALA A 9 4.16 -24.63 5.39
CA ALA A 9 4.84 -23.87 6.45
C ALA A 9 4.32 -22.44 6.66
N TYR A 10 3.76 -21.78 5.64
CA TYR A 10 3.28 -20.40 5.77
C TYR A 10 1.92 -20.27 6.48
N ALA A 11 1.18 -21.37 6.63
CA ALA A 11 -0.16 -21.38 7.23
C ALA A 11 -0.16 -21.44 8.77
N ARG A 12 1.01 -21.57 9.42
CA ARG A 12 1.11 -21.75 10.88
C ARG A 12 1.12 -20.47 11.70
N PHE A 13 1.26 -19.29 11.07
CA PHE A 13 1.41 -18.04 11.81
C PHE A 13 0.23 -17.10 11.51
N GLY A 14 -0.51 -16.73 12.56
CA GLY A 14 -1.59 -15.75 12.48
C GLY A 14 -1.12 -14.33 12.09
N PRO A 15 -2.03 -13.35 12.05
CA PRO A 15 -1.70 -12.00 11.63
C PRO A 15 -0.66 -11.37 12.56
N VAL A 16 0.30 -10.64 11.99
CA VAL A 16 1.29 -9.89 12.78
C VAL A 16 0.65 -8.67 13.44
N ARG A 17 1.19 -8.26 14.60
CA ARG A 17 0.78 -7.02 15.26
C ARG A 17 1.37 -5.77 14.59
N ALA A 18 2.58 -5.87 14.06
CA ALA A 18 3.25 -4.74 13.43
C ALA A 18 4.13 -5.17 12.26
N ILE A 19 4.29 -4.24 11.31
CA ILE A 19 5.30 -4.23 10.27
C ILE A 19 6.02 -2.88 10.31
N THR A 20 7.33 -2.86 10.09
CA THR A 20 8.13 -1.63 10.24
C THR A 20 8.84 -1.29 8.95
N VAL A 21 8.66 -0.08 8.44
CA VAL A 21 9.36 0.46 7.28
C VAL A 21 10.45 1.41 7.76
N LYS A 22 11.67 1.23 7.26
CA LYS A 22 12.80 2.15 7.47
C LYS A 22 13.45 2.48 6.13
N ALA A 23 13.96 3.71 6.00
CA ALA A 23 14.79 4.08 4.87
C ALA A 23 16.10 3.26 4.85
N ALA A 24 16.60 2.98 3.65
CA ALA A 24 17.91 2.38 3.46
C ALA A 24 19.01 3.46 3.61
N ALA A 25 20.17 3.07 4.13
CA ALA A 25 21.31 3.97 4.21
C ALA A 25 21.73 4.44 2.80
N GLY A 26 22.03 5.73 2.67
CA GLY A 26 22.53 6.34 1.42
C GLY A 26 21.49 6.51 0.31
N ASN A 27 20.27 5.99 0.44
CA ASN A 27 19.22 6.19 -0.56
C ASN A 27 17.83 6.36 0.10
N PRO A 28 17.33 7.60 0.25
CA PRO A 28 16.06 7.87 0.92
C PRO A 28 14.84 7.33 0.15
N ASN A 29 15.00 7.00 -1.13
CA ASN A 29 13.95 6.46 -2.00
C ASN A 29 13.84 4.93 -1.89
N ARG A 30 14.70 4.32 -1.07
CA ARG A 30 14.79 2.88 -0.81
C ARG A 30 14.54 2.63 0.66
N GLY A 31 14.05 1.45 0.97
CA GLY A 31 13.87 1.04 2.35
C GLY A 31 13.71 -0.45 2.53
N TRP A 32 13.49 -0.82 3.78
CA TRP A 32 13.21 -2.17 4.21
C TRP A 32 11.90 -2.20 5.00
N LEU A 33 10.99 -3.08 4.61
CA LEU A 33 9.85 -3.46 5.42
C LEU A 33 10.19 -4.73 6.21
N MET A 34 10.20 -4.61 7.52
CA MET A 34 10.48 -5.66 8.47
C MET A 34 9.18 -6.33 8.93
N VAL A 35 9.12 -7.65 8.87
CA VAL A 35 7.98 -8.46 9.33
C VAL A 35 8.47 -9.77 9.94
N GLY A 36 8.46 -9.85 11.27
CA GLY A 36 9.15 -10.94 11.97
C GLY A 36 10.64 -10.91 11.71
N ASP A 37 11.19 -12.02 11.24
CA ASP A 37 12.59 -12.23 10.87
C ASP A 37 12.95 -11.81 9.43
N ARG A 38 11.97 -11.29 8.67
CA ARG A 38 12.16 -10.96 7.26
C ARG A 38 12.32 -9.47 7.01
N ALA A 39 13.28 -9.14 6.14
CA ALA A 39 13.43 -7.83 5.52
C ALA A 39 12.98 -7.88 4.06
N ILE A 40 12.06 -6.99 3.68
CA ILE A 40 11.53 -6.88 2.32
C ILE A 40 12.01 -5.56 1.72
N PRO A 41 12.71 -5.57 0.57
CA PRO A 41 13.04 -4.33 -0.13
C PRO A 41 11.79 -3.56 -0.55
N VAL A 42 11.78 -2.26 -0.30
CA VAL A 42 10.70 -1.36 -0.72
C VAL A 42 11.23 -0.13 -1.45
N ALA A 43 10.45 0.39 -2.40
CA ALA A 43 10.61 1.76 -2.87
C ALA A 43 9.75 2.69 -2.02
N LEU A 44 10.33 3.83 -1.67
CA LEU A 44 9.68 4.89 -0.92
C LEU A 44 9.38 6.07 -1.85
N GLY A 45 8.64 7.04 -1.33
CA GLY A 45 8.43 8.31 -1.98
C GLY A 45 9.73 9.00 -2.37
N ARG A 46 9.73 9.70 -3.51
CA ARG A 46 10.89 10.47 -4.02
C ARG A 46 11.45 11.51 -3.03
N GLY A 47 10.63 11.93 -2.07
CA GLY A 47 10.99 12.87 -0.99
C GLY A 47 11.49 12.18 0.28
N GLY A 48 11.67 10.85 0.27
CA GLY A 48 12.04 10.04 1.43
C GLY A 48 10.92 9.90 2.47
N ILE A 49 11.27 9.52 3.69
CA ILE A 49 10.34 9.49 4.83
C ILE A 49 10.25 10.89 5.45
N ARG A 50 9.03 11.38 5.69
CA ARG A 50 8.76 12.75 6.17
C ARG A 50 7.80 12.74 7.36
N ALA A 51 8.18 13.41 8.45
CA ALA A 51 7.29 13.62 9.59
C ALA A 51 6.15 14.61 9.26
N ASN A 52 6.49 15.73 8.63
CA ASN A 52 5.54 16.76 8.24
C ASN A 52 5.11 16.56 6.79
N LYS A 53 4.56 15.39 6.47
CA LYS A 53 4.08 15.09 5.11
C LYS A 53 3.02 16.11 4.66
N ARG A 54 3.14 16.57 3.42
CA ARG A 54 2.18 17.43 2.72
C ARG A 54 1.82 16.84 1.35
N GLU A 55 0.77 17.38 0.73
CA GLU A 55 0.43 17.06 -0.64
C GLU A 55 1.58 17.46 -1.59
N GLY A 56 1.86 16.64 -2.60
CA GLY A 56 2.88 16.91 -3.62
C GLY A 56 4.35 16.78 -3.18
N ASP A 57 4.65 16.70 -1.88
CA ASP A 57 6.02 16.65 -1.33
C ASP A 57 6.81 15.39 -1.72
N GLY A 58 6.15 14.39 -2.28
CA GLY A 58 6.76 13.12 -2.66
C GLY A 58 7.17 12.25 -1.47
N GLY A 59 6.81 12.62 -0.24
CA GLY A 59 7.25 11.99 0.99
C GLY A 59 6.37 10.82 1.43
N THR A 60 7.00 9.79 1.98
CA THR A 60 6.32 8.70 2.71
C THR A 60 6.08 9.17 4.13
N PRO A 61 4.86 9.11 4.68
CA PRO A 61 4.59 9.67 6.00
C PRO A 61 5.26 8.85 7.09
N ARG A 62 6.03 9.51 7.97
CA ARG A 62 6.52 8.92 9.20
C ARG A 62 5.36 8.82 10.20
N GLY A 63 5.26 7.70 10.90
CA GLY A 63 4.22 7.52 11.92
C GLY A 63 3.81 6.07 12.11
N VAL A 64 2.72 5.88 12.87
CA VAL A 64 2.10 4.58 13.10
C VAL A 64 0.68 4.62 12.56
N PHE A 65 0.39 3.72 11.63
CA PHE A 65 -0.89 3.69 10.91
C PHE A 65 -1.52 2.30 10.99
N ARG A 66 -2.85 2.24 10.87
CA ARG A 66 -3.59 0.99 10.68
C ARG A 66 -3.69 0.65 9.19
N LEU A 67 -3.78 -0.63 8.91
CA LEU A 67 -4.12 -1.16 7.59
C LEU A 67 -5.64 -1.36 7.51
N ARG A 68 -6.32 -0.63 6.63
CA ARG A 68 -7.80 -0.57 6.61
C ARG A 68 -8.42 -1.74 5.87
N ARG A 69 -7.97 -1.98 4.65
CA ARG A 69 -8.46 -3.03 3.75
C ARG A 69 -7.48 -3.26 2.62
N LEU A 70 -7.62 -4.42 1.98
CA LEU A 70 -6.98 -4.73 0.71
C LEU A 70 -7.96 -4.47 -0.44
N TRP A 71 -7.51 -3.73 -1.43
CA TRP A 71 -8.12 -3.69 -2.75
C TRP A 71 -7.32 -4.56 -3.70
N TRP A 72 -7.99 -5.31 -4.58
CA TRP A 72 -7.28 -6.14 -5.56
C TRP A 72 -7.96 -6.20 -6.92
N ARG A 73 -7.16 -6.43 -7.97
CA ARG A 73 -7.62 -6.68 -9.34
C ARG A 73 -8.10 -8.11 -9.51
N ALA A 74 -9.38 -8.34 -9.25
CA ALA A 74 -10.01 -9.66 -9.39
C ALA A 74 -9.99 -10.21 -10.82
N ASP A 75 -9.88 -9.33 -11.81
CA ASP A 75 -9.72 -9.67 -13.23
C ASP A 75 -8.29 -10.13 -13.59
N ARG A 76 -7.29 -9.87 -12.75
CA ARG A 76 -5.89 -10.25 -12.99
C ARG A 76 -5.38 -11.33 -12.05
N HIS A 77 -5.93 -11.39 -10.84
CA HIS A 77 -5.42 -12.24 -9.77
C HIS A 77 -6.55 -12.92 -8.99
N PRO A 78 -6.32 -14.17 -8.53
CA PRO A 78 -7.24 -14.80 -7.60
C PRO A 78 -7.31 -14.01 -6.29
N ARG A 79 -8.41 -14.17 -5.55
CA ARG A 79 -8.61 -13.52 -4.25
C ARG A 79 -7.42 -13.83 -3.31
N PRO A 80 -6.69 -12.81 -2.82
CA PRO A 80 -5.53 -13.03 -1.95
C PRO A 80 -5.94 -13.61 -0.60
N ARG A 81 -5.09 -14.48 -0.06
CA ARG A 81 -5.22 -14.95 1.33
C ARG A 81 -4.74 -13.84 2.26
N THR A 82 -5.60 -13.36 3.13
CA THR A 82 -5.29 -12.32 4.11
C THR A 82 -6.36 -12.31 5.20
N PHE A 83 -6.03 -11.73 6.36
CA PHE A 83 -7.01 -11.48 7.42
C PHE A 83 -7.63 -10.08 7.31
N LEU A 84 -7.12 -9.22 6.42
CA LEU A 84 -7.72 -7.92 6.15
C LEU A 84 -9.10 -8.05 5.51
N PRO A 85 -10.01 -7.09 5.72
CA PRO A 85 -11.17 -6.93 4.84
C PRO A 85 -10.66 -6.72 3.42
N VAL A 86 -11.32 -7.34 2.44
CA VAL A 86 -10.91 -7.26 1.04
C VAL A 86 -12.06 -6.77 0.15
N ARG A 87 -11.74 -5.93 -0.83
CA ARG A 87 -12.67 -5.45 -1.86
C ARG A 87 -12.05 -5.54 -3.26
N ALA A 88 -12.78 -6.08 -4.24
CA ALA A 88 -12.33 -6.06 -5.63
C ALA A 88 -12.41 -4.63 -6.19
N ILE A 89 -11.38 -4.21 -6.93
CA ILE A 89 -11.34 -2.91 -7.61
C ILE A 89 -12.30 -2.92 -8.81
N ARG A 90 -13.19 -1.92 -8.88
CA ARG A 90 -14.13 -1.70 -9.98
C ARG A 90 -13.64 -0.59 -10.92
N GLU A 91 -14.24 -0.48 -12.10
CA GLU A 91 -13.90 0.53 -13.12
C GLU A 91 -14.10 1.98 -12.64
N ASP A 92 -15.11 2.18 -11.80
CA ASP A 92 -15.51 3.49 -11.28
C ASP A 92 -14.78 3.86 -9.98
N ASP A 93 -14.03 2.94 -9.38
CA ASP A 93 -13.30 3.22 -8.13
C ASP A 93 -12.13 4.18 -8.38
N ALA A 94 -12.14 5.29 -7.64
CA ALA A 94 -11.08 6.30 -7.62
C ALA A 94 -10.78 6.75 -6.19
N TRP A 95 -9.68 7.48 -6.02
CA TRP A 95 -9.34 8.17 -4.79
C TRP A 95 -9.39 9.68 -5.01
N CYS A 96 -10.00 10.41 -4.08
CA CYS A 96 -10.02 11.86 -4.14
C CYS A 96 -8.70 12.39 -3.56
N GLU A 97 -7.87 13.03 -4.39
CA GLU A 97 -6.62 13.68 -3.97
C GLU A 97 -6.73 15.21 -3.91
N ASP A 98 -7.89 15.78 -4.30
CA ASP A 98 -8.12 17.23 -4.29
C ASP A 98 -8.38 17.75 -2.86
N PRO A 99 -7.51 18.61 -2.29
CA PRO A 99 -7.70 19.18 -0.96
C PRO A 99 -8.93 20.09 -0.83
N ALA A 100 -9.49 20.59 -1.94
CA ALA A 100 -10.68 21.43 -1.95
C ALA A 100 -11.99 20.63 -1.93
N ASP A 101 -11.95 19.34 -2.27
CA ASP A 101 -13.13 18.47 -2.27
C ASP A 101 -13.46 17.97 -0.86
N ARG A 102 -14.75 17.97 -0.50
CA ARG A 102 -15.24 17.44 0.79
C ARG A 102 -14.91 15.95 1.01
N HIS A 103 -14.64 15.21 -0.05
CA HIS A 103 -14.25 13.80 -0.02
C HIS A 103 -12.72 13.61 -0.03
N TYR A 104 -11.93 14.67 0.18
CA TYR A 104 -10.46 14.60 0.16
C TYR A 104 -9.90 13.37 0.89
N ASN A 105 -8.95 12.67 0.26
CA ASN A 105 -8.33 11.45 0.77
C ASN A 105 -9.33 10.30 1.08
N GLN A 106 -10.45 10.22 0.34
CA GLN A 106 -11.42 9.12 0.43
C GLN A 106 -11.55 8.38 -0.89
N SER A 107 -11.98 7.13 -0.82
CA SER A 107 -12.43 6.40 -2.00
C SER A 107 -13.75 6.98 -2.49
N VAL A 108 -13.80 7.36 -3.77
CA VAL A 108 -14.98 7.89 -4.46
C VAL A 108 -15.30 7.01 -5.67
N ARG A 109 -16.46 7.26 -6.28
CA ARG A 109 -16.79 6.69 -7.59
C ARG A 109 -16.89 7.81 -8.60
N ILE A 110 -16.22 7.66 -9.74
CA ILE A 110 -16.25 8.64 -10.81
C ILE A 110 -16.71 7.97 -12.12
N GLY A 111 -17.55 8.66 -12.88
CA GLY A 111 -17.99 8.20 -14.19
C GLY A 111 -16.79 8.00 -15.14
N ARG A 112 -16.93 7.18 -16.18
CA ARG A 112 -15.80 6.76 -17.04
C ARG A 112 -15.04 7.92 -17.70
N GLU A 113 -15.74 9.00 -18.02
CA GLU A 113 -15.18 10.17 -18.71
C GLU A 113 -14.59 11.21 -17.74
N HIS A 114 -14.88 11.11 -16.45
CA HIS A 114 -14.35 12.06 -15.48
C HIS A 114 -12.86 11.78 -15.21
N PRO A 115 -12.00 12.81 -15.23
CA PRO A 115 -10.61 12.66 -14.81
C PRO A 115 -10.53 12.43 -13.29
N GLY A 116 -9.45 11.80 -12.84
CA GLY A 116 -9.17 11.56 -11.42
C GLY A 116 -8.28 10.34 -11.18
N ASP A 117 -7.84 10.16 -9.94
CA ASP A 117 -6.94 9.07 -9.56
C ASP A 117 -7.68 7.73 -9.46
N ARG A 118 -7.83 7.09 -10.62
CA ARG A 118 -8.48 5.78 -10.74
C ARG A 118 -7.67 4.69 -10.07
N LEU A 119 -8.37 3.85 -9.30
CA LEU A 119 -7.76 2.67 -8.68
C LEU A 119 -7.54 1.55 -9.69
N LYS A 120 -8.41 1.43 -10.71
CA LYS A 120 -8.28 0.44 -11.79
C LYS A 120 -7.32 0.93 -12.89
N ARG A 121 -6.02 0.80 -12.62
CA ARG A 121 -4.96 1.23 -13.55
C ARG A 121 -4.76 0.24 -14.71
N THR A 122 -4.26 0.74 -15.84
CA THR A 122 -3.81 -0.11 -16.95
C THR A 122 -2.52 -0.84 -16.60
N ASP A 123 -1.59 -0.19 -15.89
CA ASP A 123 -0.41 -0.85 -15.32
C ASP A 123 -0.73 -1.74 -14.11
N HIS A 124 0.28 -2.45 -13.60
CA HIS A 124 0.13 -3.40 -12.49
C HIS A 124 0.28 -2.78 -11.10
N LEU A 125 0.57 -1.48 -10.99
CA LEU A 125 0.99 -0.90 -9.71
C LEU A 125 -0.09 -1.08 -8.64
N TYR A 126 -1.36 -0.97 -9.04
CA TYR A 126 -2.53 -1.10 -8.18
C TYR A 126 -3.25 -2.46 -8.32
N ASP A 127 -2.54 -3.49 -8.78
CA ASP A 127 -3.07 -4.86 -8.76
C ASP A 127 -3.40 -5.32 -7.32
N PHE A 128 -2.65 -4.80 -6.35
CA PHE A 128 -2.93 -4.88 -4.92
C PHE A 128 -2.68 -3.52 -4.27
N ILE A 129 -3.66 -3.03 -3.50
CA ILE A 129 -3.55 -1.81 -2.70
C ILE A 129 -3.91 -2.14 -1.26
N VAL A 130 -2.99 -2.00 -0.33
CA VAL A 130 -3.33 -1.97 1.10
C VAL A 130 -3.48 -0.52 1.51
N GLU A 131 -4.69 -0.16 1.93
CA GLU A 131 -5.02 1.18 2.39
C GLU A 131 -4.41 1.46 3.76
N ILE A 132 -3.57 2.50 3.85
CA ILE A 132 -2.96 2.98 5.09
C ILE A 132 -3.81 4.14 5.60
N ASP A 133 -4.11 4.17 6.90
CA ASP A 133 -5.01 5.18 7.48
C ASP A 133 -4.38 6.58 7.71
N HIS A 134 -3.36 6.92 6.91
CA HIS A 134 -2.73 8.24 6.92
C HIS A 134 -3.73 9.34 6.59
N ASN A 135 -3.73 10.41 7.40
CA ASN A 135 -4.59 11.58 7.23
C ASN A 135 -6.10 11.25 7.07
N THR A 136 -6.58 10.27 7.85
CA THR A 136 -7.99 9.84 7.79
C THR A 136 -8.85 10.34 8.94
N ARG A 137 -8.28 10.53 10.15
CA ARG A 137 -9.02 10.91 11.38
C ARG A 137 -8.13 11.71 12.38
N PRO A 138 -8.28 13.03 12.50
CA PRO A 138 -9.03 13.89 11.58
C PRO A 138 -8.35 13.89 10.20
N ARG A 139 -9.17 14.15 9.19
CA ARG A 139 -8.72 14.32 7.81
C ARG A 139 -8.51 15.81 7.59
N VAL A 140 -7.29 16.19 7.24
CA VAL A 140 -6.88 17.59 7.10
C VAL A 140 -6.39 17.81 5.68
N ALA A 141 -7.04 18.73 4.97
CA ALA A 141 -6.68 19.12 3.61
C ALA A 141 -5.18 19.42 3.47
N GLY A 142 -4.57 18.92 2.40
CA GLY A 142 -3.16 19.17 2.09
C GLY A 142 -2.13 18.42 2.94
N ARG A 143 -2.54 17.56 3.89
CA ARG A 143 -1.62 16.70 4.67
C ARG A 143 -1.32 15.35 4.01
N GLY A 144 -1.54 15.27 2.70
CA GLY A 144 -1.29 14.09 1.86
C GLY A 144 -2.50 13.16 1.78
N SER A 145 -2.72 12.62 0.58
CA SER A 145 -3.73 11.61 0.27
C SER A 145 -3.13 10.31 -0.28
N ALA A 146 -3.98 9.30 -0.47
CA ALA A 146 -3.72 8.10 -1.26
C ALA A 146 -2.44 7.34 -0.87
N VAL A 147 -2.08 7.34 0.41
CA VAL A 147 -0.89 6.62 0.89
C VAL A 147 -1.24 5.13 1.02
N PHE A 148 -0.56 4.31 0.22
CA PHE A 148 -0.83 2.87 0.12
C PHE A 148 0.43 2.01 0.26
N LEU A 149 0.22 0.72 0.55
CA LEU A 149 1.14 -0.32 0.06
C LEU A 149 0.68 -0.79 -1.30
N HIS A 150 1.57 -0.79 -2.30
CA HIS A 150 1.23 -1.27 -3.64
C HIS A 150 2.40 -1.96 -4.35
N LEU A 151 2.21 -2.39 -5.61
CA LEU A 151 3.27 -3.05 -6.37
C LEU A 151 4.30 -2.04 -6.90
N ALA A 152 5.57 -2.38 -6.78
CA ALA A 152 6.67 -1.57 -7.30
C ALA A 152 6.72 -1.61 -8.84
N ARG A 153 7.24 -0.53 -9.42
CA ARG A 153 7.69 -0.51 -10.82
C ARG A 153 8.84 -1.50 -11.01
N THR A 154 9.08 -1.98 -12.23
CA THR A 154 10.11 -3.00 -12.52
C THR A 154 11.52 -2.56 -12.12
N ASN A 155 11.86 -1.30 -12.40
CA ASN A 155 13.12 -0.66 -11.96
C ASN A 155 13.07 -0.17 -10.50
N PHE A 156 11.98 -0.46 -9.80
CA PHE A 156 11.76 -0.04 -8.43
C PHE A 156 11.79 1.51 -8.29
N ALA A 157 11.48 2.30 -9.33
CA ALA A 157 11.51 3.76 -9.23
C ALA A 157 10.65 4.31 -8.06
N PRO A 158 11.03 5.47 -7.47
CA PRO A 158 10.36 6.04 -6.31
C PRO A 158 8.87 6.31 -6.55
N THR A 159 8.10 6.31 -5.46
CA THR A 159 6.67 6.61 -5.48
C THR A 159 6.42 8.12 -5.28
N ALA A 160 5.15 8.54 -5.29
CA ALA A 160 4.74 9.87 -4.87
C ALA A 160 4.55 10.01 -3.34
N GLY A 161 4.77 8.94 -2.57
CA GLY A 161 4.56 8.93 -1.11
C GLY A 161 4.06 7.59 -0.54
N CYS A 162 3.74 6.64 -1.40
CA CYS A 162 3.43 5.26 -1.03
C CYS A 162 4.68 4.45 -0.69
N VAL A 163 4.47 3.26 -0.11
CA VAL A 163 5.50 2.24 0.00
C VAL A 163 5.19 1.16 -1.04
N SER A 164 6.15 0.78 -1.88
CA SER A 164 5.92 -0.22 -2.91
C SER A 164 6.94 -1.37 -2.87
N MET A 165 6.50 -2.57 -3.25
CA MET A 165 7.31 -3.80 -3.19
C MET A 165 6.99 -4.74 -4.35
N THR A 166 7.78 -5.79 -4.53
CA THR A 166 7.49 -6.78 -5.57
C THR A 166 6.18 -7.53 -5.31
N ARG A 167 5.54 -8.02 -6.38
CA ARG A 167 4.34 -8.87 -6.28
C ARG A 167 4.55 -10.08 -5.36
N SER A 168 5.68 -10.76 -5.50
CA SER A 168 5.97 -11.96 -4.70
C SER A 168 6.15 -11.65 -3.22
N ALA A 169 6.68 -10.48 -2.87
CA ALA A 169 6.74 -9.99 -1.50
C ALA A 169 5.36 -9.58 -0.98
N MET A 170 4.59 -8.82 -1.78
CA MET A 170 3.23 -8.39 -1.43
C MET A 170 2.33 -9.58 -1.09
N VAL A 171 2.25 -10.60 -1.96
CA VAL A 171 1.41 -11.78 -1.71
C VAL A 171 1.81 -12.50 -0.43
N ARG A 172 3.12 -12.66 -0.17
CA ARG A 172 3.62 -13.26 1.07
C ARG A 172 3.32 -12.43 2.30
N LEU A 173 3.38 -11.10 2.18
CA LEU A 173 3.04 -10.17 3.26
C LEU A 173 1.55 -10.25 3.59
N LEU A 174 0.67 -10.23 2.57
CA LEU A 174 -0.79 -10.25 2.73
C LEU A 174 -1.29 -11.43 3.56
N HIS A 175 -0.64 -12.60 3.46
CA HIS A 175 -0.95 -13.78 4.28
C HIS A 175 -0.85 -13.51 5.79
N ARG A 176 -0.13 -12.47 6.21
CA ARG A 176 0.11 -12.11 7.61
C ARG A 176 -0.53 -10.80 8.04
N LEU A 177 -1.17 -10.06 7.13
CA LEU A 177 -1.81 -8.79 7.49
C LEU A 177 -3.24 -9.04 7.98
N GLY A 178 -3.63 -8.35 9.05
CA GLY A 178 -4.99 -8.35 9.57
C GLY A 178 -5.42 -6.99 10.11
N PRO A 179 -6.68 -6.86 10.56
CA PRO A 179 -7.27 -5.56 10.93
C PRO A 179 -6.59 -4.89 12.14
N ARG A 180 -5.85 -5.67 12.93
CA ARG A 180 -5.07 -5.20 14.09
C ARG A 180 -3.59 -4.98 13.78
N THR A 181 -3.13 -5.29 12.56
CA THR A 181 -1.76 -5.02 12.13
C THR A 181 -1.56 -3.52 11.97
N ARG A 182 -0.49 -3.00 12.57
CA ARG A 182 -0.03 -1.62 12.37
C ARG A 182 1.17 -1.59 11.42
N ILE A 183 1.27 -0.54 10.63
CA ILE A 183 2.50 -0.19 9.92
C ILE A 183 3.18 0.96 10.65
N VAL A 184 4.45 0.77 10.97
CA VAL A 184 5.31 1.78 11.61
C VAL A 184 6.31 2.25 10.57
N ILE A 185 6.26 3.52 10.19
CA ILE A 185 7.16 4.12 9.21
C ILE A 185 8.10 5.05 9.99
N GLY A 186 9.38 4.68 10.06
CA GLY A 186 10.41 5.32 10.90
C GLY A 186 11.40 6.15 10.12
#